data_AF-A0A0F9EPT3-F1
#
_entry.id   AF-A0A0F9EPT3-F1
#
_cell.length_a   1.000
_cell.length_b   1.000
_cell.length_c   1.000
_cell.angle_alpha   90.00
_cell.angle_beta   90.00
_cell.angle_gamma   90.00
#
_symmetry.space_group_name_H-M   'P 1'
#
loop_
_entity.id
_entity.type
_entity.pdbx_description
1 polymer ?
#
loop_
_entity_poly.entity_id
_entity_poly.type
_entity_poly.pdbx_seq_one_letter_code
_entity_poly.pdbx_strand_id
1 'polypeptide(L)'
;TLSVLGPDGNTITSNDLALDDDFKFISSIPTGGLLWSSLGEYTIKVTGKDANTFSAKFDFVPFVLPDWVKTNAGWWSKDQIDDSTFASGIQYLIKEEIIRIQDRQSEGSDTVTEIPSWIKTNAGWWNEGLISDSDFVKGIEFLIENRIIIIS
;
A
#
# COMPACT_ATOMS: atom_id res chain seq x y z
N THR A 1 -8.96 -23.74 14.13
CA THR A 1 -7.74 -23.26 13.47
C THR A 1 -8.10 -22.22 12.43
N LEU A 2 -7.22 -21.27 12.18
CA LEU A 2 -7.28 -20.35 11.04
C LEU A 2 -6.17 -20.73 10.07
N SER A 3 -6.49 -20.85 8.80
CA SER A 3 -5.53 -21.12 7.73
C SER A 3 -5.73 -20.14 6.59
N VAL A 4 -4.64 -19.66 6.00
CA VAL A 4 -4.65 -18.87 4.77
C VAL A 4 -4.15 -19.75 3.64
N LEU A 5 -4.88 -19.79 2.54
CA LEU A 5 -4.52 -20.49 1.32
C LEU A 5 -4.21 -19.48 0.23
N GLY A 6 -3.15 -19.74 -0.53
CA GLY A 6 -2.76 -18.94 -1.68
C GLY A 6 -3.63 -19.22 -2.92
N PRO A 7 -3.41 -18.49 -4.02
CA PRO A 7 -4.13 -18.67 -5.28
C PRO A 7 -3.96 -20.06 -5.91
N ASP A 8 -2.87 -20.74 -5.58
CA ASP A 8 -2.58 -22.12 -5.98
C ASP A 8 -3.29 -23.18 -5.10
N GLY A 9 -4.00 -22.74 -4.06
CA GLY A 9 -4.66 -23.59 -3.07
C GLY A 9 -3.73 -24.15 -1.99
N ASN A 10 -2.45 -23.77 -1.98
CA ASN A 10 -1.51 -24.22 -0.95
C ASN A 10 -1.67 -23.40 0.33
N THR A 11 -1.48 -24.05 1.48
CA THR A 11 -1.51 -23.38 2.79
C THR A 11 -0.28 -22.48 2.94
N ILE A 12 -0.52 -21.18 3.13
CA ILE A 12 0.48 -20.14 3.37
C ILE A 12 0.81 -20.03 4.85
N THR A 13 -0.20 -20.06 5.70
CA THR A 13 -0.05 -20.05 7.16
C THR A 13 -1.23 -20.74 7.82
N SER A 14 -1.01 -21.29 9.02
CA SER A 14 -2.06 -21.88 9.83
C SER A 14 -1.76 -21.74 11.31
N ASN A 15 -2.70 -21.16 12.06
CA ASN A 15 -2.57 -20.87 13.48
C ASN A 15 -3.79 -21.36 14.26
N ASP A 16 -3.58 -21.75 15.51
CA ASP A 16 -4.68 -21.97 16.44
C ASP A 16 -5.26 -20.63 16.90
N LEU A 17 -6.59 -20.58 16.99
CA LEU A 17 -7.31 -19.40 17.47
C LEU A 17 -7.74 -19.64 18.92
N ALA A 18 -7.37 -18.73 19.81
CA ALA A 18 -7.89 -18.64 21.16
C ALA A 18 -9.03 -17.61 21.22
N LEU A 19 -9.95 -17.80 22.17
CA LEU A 19 -10.96 -16.80 22.49
C LEU A 19 -10.32 -15.69 23.32
N ASP A 20 -10.70 -14.44 23.04
CA ASP A 20 -10.45 -13.33 23.94
C ASP A 20 -11.46 -13.31 25.10
N ASP A 21 -11.31 -12.32 26.01
CA ASP A 21 -12.16 -12.15 27.20
C ASP A 21 -13.64 -11.85 26.85
N ASP A 22 -13.92 -11.44 25.61
CA ASP A 22 -15.25 -11.14 25.08
C ASP A 22 -15.84 -12.30 24.24
N PHE A 23 -15.23 -13.49 24.28
CA PHE A 23 -15.61 -14.66 23.50
C PHE A 23 -15.55 -14.45 21.98
N LYS A 24 -14.64 -13.60 21.49
CA LYS A 24 -14.37 -13.40 20.07
C LYS A 24 -13.04 -14.06 19.68
N PHE A 25 -12.94 -14.40 18.40
CA PHE A 25 -11.68 -14.80 17.79
C PHE A 25 -11.08 -13.59 17.08
N ILE A 26 -9.92 -13.12 17.55
CA ILE A 26 -9.17 -12.06 16.90
C ILE A 26 -7.82 -12.61 16.46
N SER A 27 -7.50 -12.44 15.18
CA SER A 27 -6.20 -12.76 14.62
C SER A 27 -5.82 -11.69 13.61
N SER A 28 -4.56 -11.28 13.66
CA SER A 28 -3.97 -10.36 12.69
C SER A 28 -2.98 -11.12 11.82
N ILE A 29 -3.10 -10.95 10.52
CA ILE A 29 -2.21 -11.56 9.54
C ILE A 29 -1.42 -10.40 8.93
N PRO A 30 -0.10 -10.33 9.15
CA PRO A 30 0.71 -9.25 8.59
C PRO A 30 0.56 -9.25 7.07
N THR A 31 0.23 -8.11 6.46
CA THR A 31 0.01 -7.95 5.01
C THR A 31 1.32 -7.70 4.23
N GLY A 32 2.46 -8.14 4.78
CA GLY A 32 3.78 -7.97 4.18
C GLY A 32 4.66 -9.22 4.33
N GLY A 33 5.81 -9.22 3.65
CA GLY A 33 6.78 -10.31 3.67
C GLY A 33 6.47 -11.44 2.67
N LEU A 34 7.15 -12.58 2.83
CA LEU A 34 7.15 -13.70 1.87
C LEU A 34 5.80 -14.43 1.72
N LEU A 35 4.83 -14.16 2.60
CA LEU A 35 3.53 -14.82 2.60
C LEU A 35 2.65 -14.40 1.40
N TRP A 36 2.86 -13.20 0.88
CA TRP A 36 2.05 -12.58 -0.19
C TRP A 36 2.84 -12.48 -1.50
N SER A 37 3.46 -13.59 -1.91
CA SER A 37 4.40 -13.59 -3.03
C SER A 37 3.74 -13.80 -4.40
N SER A 38 2.43 -14.06 -4.45
CA SER A 38 1.69 -14.30 -5.69
C SER A 38 0.45 -13.43 -5.77
N LEU A 39 0.19 -12.84 -6.94
CA LEU A 39 -1.09 -12.19 -7.22
C LEU A 39 -2.19 -13.24 -7.39
N GLY A 40 -3.41 -12.90 -6.98
CA GLY A 40 -4.60 -13.73 -7.17
C GLY A 40 -5.51 -13.81 -5.95
N GLU A 41 -6.48 -14.72 -6.00
CA GLU A 41 -7.47 -14.91 -4.94
C GLU A 41 -6.89 -15.73 -3.77
N TYR A 42 -6.86 -15.15 -2.58
CA TYR A 42 -6.51 -15.83 -1.35
C TYR A 42 -7.76 -16.27 -0.60
N THR A 43 -7.67 -17.39 0.10
CA THR A 43 -8.77 -17.89 0.94
C THR A 43 -8.36 -17.91 2.41
N ILE A 44 -9.10 -17.19 3.25
CA ILE A 44 -9.05 -17.32 4.70
C ILE A 44 -10.05 -18.40 5.10
N LYS A 45 -9.58 -19.48 5.69
CA LYS A 45 -10.40 -20.61 6.16
C LYS A 45 -10.30 -20.75 7.67
N VAL A 46 -11.44 -20.73 8.36
CA VAL A 46 -11.57 -21.03 9.78
C VAL A 46 -12.21 -22.40 9.94
N THR A 47 -11.61 -23.27 10.74
CA THR A 47 -12.13 -24.62 11.02
C THR A 47 -12.36 -24.79 12.52
N GLY A 48 -13.61 -25.11 12.90
CA GLY A 48 -14.04 -25.42 14.26
C GLY A 48 -13.66 -26.85 14.68
N LYS A 49 -13.73 -27.14 15.99
CA LYS A 49 -13.45 -28.48 16.54
C LYS A 49 -14.46 -29.54 16.08
N ASP A 50 -15.67 -29.11 15.75
CA ASP A 50 -16.76 -29.88 15.19
C ASP A 50 -16.66 -30.08 13.67
N ALA A 51 -15.52 -29.71 13.07
CA ALA A 51 -15.26 -29.71 11.63
C ALA A 51 -16.10 -28.72 10.80
N ASN A 52 -16.85 -27.81 11.43
CA ASN A 52 -17.51 -26.72 10.72
C ASN A 52 -16.46 -25.75 10.15
N THR A 53 -16.66 -25.32 8.91
CA THR A 53 -15.73 -24.41 8.24
C THR A 53 -16.40 -23.14 7.75
N PHE A 54 -15.73 -22.01 7.97
CA PHE A 54 -16.06 -20.74 7.34
C PHE A 54 -14.91 -20.32 6.44
N SER A 55 -15.22 -19.74 5.29
CA SER A 55 -14.21 -19.21 4.39
C SER A 55 -14.59 -17.84 3.87
N ALA A 56 -13.61 -16.94 3.84
CA ALA A 56 -13.68 -15.66 3.15
C ALA A 56 -12.59 -15.64 2.08
N LYS A 57 -12.85 -14.94 0.98
CA LYS A 57 -11.92 -14.80 -0.14
C LYS A 57 -11.61 -13.34 -0.35
N PHE A 58 -10.39 -13.04 -0.78
CA PHE A 58 -10.00 -11.70 -1.19
C PHE A 58 -8.95 -11.77 -2.29
N ASP A 59 -8.97 -10.76 -3.15
CA ASP A 59 -8.00 -10.66 -4.23
C ASP A 59 -6.77 -9.87 -3.77
N PHE A 60 -5.60 -10.47 -3.92
CA PHE A 60 -4.33 -9.78 -3.85
C PHE A 60 -3.92 -9.36 -5.26
N VAL A 61 -4.32 -8.15 -5.62
CA VAL A 61 -4.06 -7.54 -6.92
C VAL A 61 -2.91 -6.54 -6.82
N PRO A 62 -2.21 -6.25 -7.94
CA PRO A 62 -1.27 -5.14 -7.97
C PRO A 62 -1.96 -3.86 -7.53
N PHE A 63 -1.30 -3.09 -6.68
CA PHE A 63 -1.68 -1.71 -6.46
C PHE A 63 -1.36 -0.92 -7.75
N VAL A 64 -2.37 -0.28 -8.34
CA VAL A 64 -2.24 0.48 -9.59
C VAL A 64 -2.71 1.91 -9.39
N LEU A 65 -1.90 2.86 -9.78
CA LEU A 65 -2.22 4.29 -9.79
C LEU A 65 -2.82 4.72 -11.13
N PRO A 66 -3.63 5.79 -11.15
CA PRO A 66 -4.12 6.37 -12.40
C PRO A 66 -2.97 6.82 -13.32
N ASP A 67 -3.08 6.52 -14.63
CA ASP A 67 -2.05 6.83 -15.63
C ASP A 67 -1.65 8.32 -15.70
N TRP A 68 -2.58 9.22 -15.39
CA TRP A 68 -2.29 10.67 -15.41
C TRP A 68 -1.23 11.04 -14.38
N VAL A 69 -1.18 10.35 -13.23
CA VAL A 69 -0.19 10.62 -12.18
C VAL A 69 1.19 10.19 -12.66
N LYS A 70 1.25 9.02 -13.30
CA LYS A 70 2.46 8.45 -13.89
C LYS A 70 2.99 9.34 -15.00
N THR A 71 2.10 9.97 -15.76
CA THR A 71 2.43 10.98 -16.76
C THR A 71 3.03 12.23 -16.09
N ASN A 72 2.39 12.76 -15.05
CA ASN A 72 2.90 13.90 -14.28
C ASN A 72 4.28 13.63 -13.69
N ALA A 73 4.54 12.42 -13.17
CA ALA A 73 5.85 12.00 -12.68
C ALA A 73 6.93 12.06 -13.77
N GLY A 74 6.58 11.68 -15.00
CA GLY A 74 7.48 11.78 -16.15
C GLY A 74 7.75 13.22 -16.60
N TRP A 75 6.78 14.12 -16.46
CA TRP A 75 6.99 15.55 -16.68
C TRP A 75 7.85 16.17 -15.59
N TRP A 76 7.60 15.80 -14.34
CA TRP A 76 8.32 16.31 -13.18
C TRP A 76 9.80 15.87 -13.18
N SER A 77 10.08 14.63 -13.57
CA SER A 77 11.45 14.12 -13.70
C SER A 77 12.28 14.80 -14.82
N LYS A 78 11.59 15.45 -15.77
CA LYS A 78 12.19 16.19 -16.89
C LYS A 78 12.11 17.71 -16.69
N ASP A 79 11.82 18.16 -15.47
CA ASP A 79 11.64 19.57 -15.10
C ASP A 79 10.61 20.32 -15.96
N GLN A 80 9.61 19.61 -16.50
CA GLN A 80 8.52 20.20 -17.29
C GLN A 80 7.39 20.73 -16.41
N ILE A 81 7.26 20.18 -15.20
CA ILE A 81 6.41 20.71 -14.13
C ILE A 81 7.24 20.86 -12.86
N ASP A 82 6.84 21.78 -12.00
CA ASP A 82 7.51 22.05 -10.73
C ASP A 82 7.07 21.08 -9.62
N ASP A 83 7.79 21.13 -8.50
CA ASP A 83 7.51 20.30 -7.32
C ASP A 83 6.11 20.54 -6.76
N SER A 84 5.62 21.79 -6.82
CA SER A 84 4.29 22.15 -6.33
C SER A 84 3.18 21.49 -7.15
N THR A 85 3.30 21.51 -8.49
CA THR A 85 2.34 20.86 -9.40
C THR A 85 2.34 19.35 -9.20
N PHE A 86 3.51 18.73 -9.05
CA PHE A 86 3.61 17.30 -8.79
C PHE A 86 3.02 16.93 -7.41
N ALA A 87 3.37 17.68 -6.37
CA ALA A 87 2.87 17.48 -5.01
C ALA A 87 1.35 17.59 -4.91
N SER A 88 0.71 18.53 -5.63
CA SER A 88 -0.76 18.61 -5.70
C SER A 88 -1.41 17.35 -6.27
N GLY A 89 -0.75 16.69 -7.23
CA GLY A 89 -1.20 15.39 -7.74
C GLY A 89 -1.19 14.31 -6.66
N ILE A 90 -0.10 14.23 -5.87
CA ILE A 90 0.00 13.29 -4.74
C ILE A 90 -1.02 13.62 -3.64
N GLN A 91 -1.19 14.90 -3.33
CA GLN A 91 -2.19 15.39 -2.38
C GLN A 91 -3.60 14.94 -2.77
N TYR A 92 -3.94 15.05 -4.06
CA TYR A 92 -5.21 14.56 -4.58
C TYR A 92 -5.38 13.05 -4.37
N LEU A 93 -4.36 12.24 -4.66
CA LEU A 93 -4.42 10.79 -4.45
C LEU A 93 -4.62 10.40 -2.97
N ILE A 94 -3.99 11.13 -2.06
CA ILE A 94 -4.17 10.92 -0.62
C ILE A 94 -5.59 11.32 -0.19
N LYS A 95 -6.07 12.47 -0.67
CA LYS A 95 -7.41 12.99 -0.36
C LYS A 95 -8.52 12.05 -0.82
N GLU A 96 -8.38 11.46 -2.00
CA GLU A 96 -9.34 10.51 -2.56
C GLU A 96 -9.14 9.07 -2.03
N GLU A 97 -8.30 8.88 -1.00
CA GLU A 97 -7.95 7.59 -0.39
C GLU A 97 -7.39 6.54 -1.37
N ILE A 98 -6.87 6.98 -2.52
CA ILE A 98 -6.16 6.12 -3.48
C ILE A 98 -4.81 5.71 -2.89
N ILE A 99 -4.12 6.64 -2.24
CA ILE A 99 -2.94 6.37 -1.39
C ILE A 99 -3.37 6.54 0.07
N ARG A 100 -3.07 5.56 0.92
CA ARG A 100 -3.43 5.57 2.35
C ARG A 100 -2.18 5.65 3.21
N ILE A 101 -2.06 6.72 3.99
CA ILE A 101 -0.94 6.95 4.90
C ILE A 101 -1.43 6.73 6.34
N GLN A 102 -0.83 5.79 7.07
CA GLN A 102 -1.28 5.34 8.39
C GLN A 102 -1.15 6.44 9.46
N ASP A 103 -0.03 7.18 9.47
CA ASP A 103 0.30 8.15 10.51
C ASP A 103 0.24 9.60 10.01
N ARG A 104 -0.97 10.09 9.70
CA ARG A 104 -1.18 11.51 9.43
C ARG A 104 -1.24 12.28 10.76
N GLN A 105 -0.10 12.68 11.32
CA GLN A 105 -0.10 13.77 12.29
C GLN A 105 -0.39 15.07 11.53
N SER A 106 -1.67 15.43 11.50
CA SER A 106 -2.16 16.68 10.94
C SER A 106 -1.75 17.86 11.82
N GLU A 107 -0.51 18.34 11.68
CA GLU A 107 -0.08 19.64 12.16
C GLU A 107 0.97 20.24 11.22
N GLY A 108 0.60 21.23 10.40
CA GLY A 108 1.57 22.04 9.65
C GLY A 108 1.03 22.64 8.36
N SER A 109 1.34 23.92 8.14
CA SER A 109 0.90 24.81 7.07
C SER A 109 1.03 24.29 5.64
N ASP A 110 0.23 24.86 4.73
CA ASP A 110 0.17 24.65 3.27
C ASP A 110 1.47 24.96 2.50
N THR A 111 2.58 24.38 2.91
CA THR A 111 3.90 24.60 2.31
C THR A 111 4.47 23.26 1.86
N VAL A 112 4.41 23.02 0.55
CA VAL A 112 5.22 21.99 -0.09
C VAL A 112 6.69 22.37 0.16
N THR A 113 7.37 21.62 1.01
CA THR A 113 8.84 21.70 1.08
C THR A 113 9.42 21.08 -0.19
N GLU A 114 10.46 21.72 -0.72
CA GLU A 114 11.19 21.31 -1.93
C GLU A 114 11.46 19.81 -1.92
N ILE A 115 11.00 19.11 -2.97
CA ILE A 115 11.09 17.65 -3.01
C ILE A 115 12.54 17.33 -3.38
N PRO A 116 13.25 16.48 -2.61
CA PRO A 116 14.63 16.15 -2.92
C PRO A 116 14.82 15.63 -4.35
N SER A 117 15.79 16.16 -5.07
CA SER A 117 15.98 15.86 -6.49
C SER A 117 16.22 14.38 -6.79
N TRP A 118 16.71 13.59 -5.83
CA TRP A 118 16.86 12.14 -6.00
C TRP A 118 15.50 11.42 -6.17
N ILE A 119 14.39 12.01 -5.72
CA ILE A 119 13.04 11.48 -5.96
C ILE A 119 12.58 11.72 -7.40
N LYS A 120 13.06 12.78 -8.08
CA LYS A 120 12.78 13.00 -9.52
C LYS A 120 13.28 11.83 -10.37
N THR A 121 14.43 11.26 -10.03
CA THR A 121 14.95 10.05 -10.68
C THR A 121 13.99 8.88 -10.52
N ASN A 122 13.48 8.64 -9.31
CA ASN A 122 12.50 7.58 -9.05
C ASN A 122 11.19 7.82 -9.79
N ALA A 123 10.73 9.07 -9.92
CA ALA A 123 9.56 9.44 -10.72
C ALA A 123 9.76 9.17 -12.21
N GLY A 124 10.97 9.41 -12.73
CA GLY A 124 11.35 9.02 -14.10
C GLY A 124 11.31 7.50 -14.30
N TRP A 125 11.94 6.74 -13.40
CA TRP A 125 11.90 5.28 -13.43
C TRP A 125 10.48 4.73 -13.31
N TRP A 126 9.64 5.38 -12.51
CA TRP A 126 8.24 5.00 -12.39
C TRP A 126 7.52 5.21 -13.72
N ASN A 127 7.64 6.40 -14.34
CA ASN A 127 7.06 6.69 -15.65
C ASN A 127 7.49 5.68 -16.73
N GLU A 128 8.76 5.28 -16.73
CA GLU A 128 9.32 4.30 -17.67
C GLU A 128 8.96 2.85 -17.34
N GLY A 129 8.26 2.60 -16.22
CA GLY A 129 7.85 1.26 -15.79
C GLY A 129 8.98 0.42 -15.19
N LEU A 130 10.10 1.05 -14.82
CA LEU A 130 11.25 0.41 -14.19
C LEU A 130 11.01 0.12 -12.70
N ILE A 131 10.11 0.88 -12.05
CA ILE A 131 9.60 0.59 -10.70
C ILE A 131 8.07 0.49 -10.71
N SER A 132 7.52 -0.32 -9.80
CA SER A 132 6.08 -0.51 -9.70
C SER A 132 5.40 0.68 -9.01
N ASP A 133 4.09 0.80 -9.20
CA ASP A 133 3.29 1.83 -8.52
C ASP A 133 3.37 1.69 -6.99
N SER A 134 3.42 0.44 -6.47
CA SER A 134 3.63 0.18 -5.05
C SER A 134 5.00 0.64 -4.56
N ASP A 135 6.07 0.41 -5.34
CA ASP A 135 7.42 0.84 -4.96
C ASP A 135 7.54 2.36 -4.95
N PHE A 136 6.93 3.03 -5.93
CA PHE A 136 6.88 4.48 -5.98
C PHE A 136 6.11 5.06 -4.79
N VAL A 137 4.93 4.51 -4.47
CA VAL A 137 4.12 4.96 -3.31
C VAL A 137 4.85 4.76 -1.99
N LYS A 138 5.53 3.63 -1.77
CA LYS A 138 6.35 3.42 -0.57
C LYS A 138 7.44 4.48 -0.42
N GLY A 139 8.02 4.92 -1.53
CA GLY A 139 8.97 6.03 -1.53
C GLY A 139 8.32 7.34 -1.06
N ILE A 140 7.12 7.65 -1.56
CA ILE A 140 6.35 8.84 -1.13
C ILE A 140 5.93 8.75 0.34
N GLU A 141 5.42 7.61 0.78
CA GLU A 141 5.07 7.33 2.18
C GLU A 141 6.27 7.59 3.09
N PHE A 142 7.43 7.03 2.75
CA PHE A 142 8.67 7.24 3.50
C PHE A 142 9.04 8.73 3.63
N LEU A 143 8.90 9.52 2.57
CA LEU A 143 9.20 10.96 2.62
C LEU A 143 8.26 11.71 3.56
N ILE A 144 6.98 11.34 3.58
CA ILE A 144 5.95 11.98 4.41
C ILE A 144 6.14 11.57 5.87
N GLU A 145 6.32 10.28 6.15
CA GLU A 145 6.54 9.73 7.49
C GLU A 145 7.81 10.31 8.16
N ASN A 146 8.87 10.50 7.36
CA ASN A 146 10.12 11.10 7.85
C ASN A 146 10.11 12.64 7.79
N ARG A 147 8.96 13.27 7.44
CA ARG A 147 8.79 14.72 7.34
C ARG A 147 9.80 15.41 6.41
N ILE A 148 10.26 14.69 5.39
CA ILE A 148 11.13 15.22 4.32
C ILE A 148 10.28 16.08 3.39
N ILE A 149 9.07 15.62 3.07
CA ILE A 149 8.04 16.41 2.40
C ILE A 149 6.82 16.53 3.31
N ILE A 150 6.15 17.68 3.23
CA ILE A 150 4.89 17.93 3.93
C ILE A 150 3.79 18.06 2.89
N ILE A 151 2.78 17.21 2.95
CA ILE A 151 1.59 17.24 2.10
C ILE A 151 0.38 17.41 3.02
N SER A 152 -0.27 18.58 2.94
CA SER A 152 -1.45 18.94 3.75
C SER A 152 -2.76 18.48 3.12
#